data_AF-A0A5K0YS35-F1
#
_entry.id   AF-A0A5K0YS35-F1
#
_cell.length_a   1.000
_cell.length_b   1.000
_cell.length_c   1.000
_cell.angle_alpha   90.00
_cell.angle_beta   90.00
_cell.angle_gamma   90.00
#
_symmetry.space_group_name_H-M   'P 1'
#
loop_
_entity.id
_entity.type
_entity.pdbx_description
1 polymer ?
#
loop_
_entity_poly.entity_id
_entity_poly.type
_entity_poly.pdbx_seq_one_letter_code
_entity_poly.pdbx_strand_id
1 'polypeptide(L)' 'GSISVSLSLYHSRLCFVCSHLTSGQKDGDEERRNSDVHEILRRTRFSCAIDDNQPQTIPSH' A
#
# COMPACT_ATOMS: atom_id res chain seq x y z
N GLY A 1 -2.13 5.86 -9.97
CA GLY A 1 -2.77 4.79 -9.17
C GLY A 1 -1.76 4.02 -8.34
N SER A 2 -2.21 3.21 -7.38
CA SER A 2 -1.32 2.52 -6.43
C SER A 2 -1.72 1.06 -6.17
N ILE A 3 -0.73 0.27 -5.76
CA ILE A 3 -0.89 -1.07 -5.20
C ILE A 3 -0.23 -1.08 -3.82
N SER A 4 -0.87 -1.75 -2.85
CA SER A 4 -0.34 -1.85 -1.49
C SER A 4 -0.41 -3.30 -0.99
N VAL A 5 0.63 -3.71 -0.25
CA VAL A 5 0.75 -5.04 0.36
C VAL A 5 1.13 -4.89 1.82
N SER A 6 0.44 -5.59 2.72
CA SER A 6 0.84 -5.70 4.13
C SER A 6 1.28 -7.12 4.46
N LEU A 7 2.29 -7.24 5.32
CA LEU A 7 2.72 -8.51 5.90
C LEU A 7 3.16 -8.33 7.35
N SER A 8 3.15 -9.42 8.11
CA SER A 8 3.74 -9.45 9.46
C SER A 8 5.03 -10.26 9.42
N LEU A 9 6.12 -9.68 9.93
CA LEU A 9 7.42 -10.31 10.06
C LEU A 9 7.78 -10.39 11.54
N TYR A 10 7.74 -11.59 12.12
CA TYR A 10 7.77 -11.80 13.58
C TYR A 10 6.69 -10.96 14.29
N HIS A 11 7.10 -9.96 15.08
CA HIS A 11 6.21 -9.04 15.80
C HIS A 11 6.05 -7.68 15.11
N SER A 12 6.67 -7.47 13.94
CA SER A 12 6.63 -6.22 13.19
C SER A 12 5.65 -6.30 12.03
N ARG A 13 4.79 -5.29 11.89
CA ARG A 13 3.91 -5.16 10.71
C ARG A 13 4.56 -4.23 9.70
N LEU A 14 4.67 -4.70 8.46
CA LEU A 14 5.22 -3.96 7.34
C LEU A 14 4.13 -3.71 6.30
N CYS A 15 4.12 -2.52 5.73
CA CYS A 15 3.25 -2.14 4.64
C CYS A 15 4.09 -1.51 3.52
N PHE A 16 3.99 -2.07 2.32
CA PHE A 16 4.65 -1.58 1.12
C PHE A 16 3.60 -0.97 0.20
N VAL A 17 3.88 0.23 -0.30
CA VAL A 17 2.99 0.96 -1.21
C VAL A 17 3.80 1.36 -2.44
N CYS A 18 3.39 0.83 -3.60
CA CYS A 18 3.90 1.26 -4.90
C CYS A 18 2.87 2.17 -5.54
N SER A 19 3.27 3.38 -5.94
CA SER A 19 2.35 4.37 -6.51
C SER A 19 2.92 5.07 -7.72
N HIS A 20 2.07 5.32 -8.71
CA HIS A 20 2.30 6.23 -9.81
C HIS A 20 1.38 7.44 -9.61
N LEU A 21 1.96 8.61 -9.34
CA LEU A 21 1.24 9.85 -9.06
C LEU A 21 1.13 10.74 -10.31
N THR A 22 0.29 11.76 -10.23
CA THR A 22 0.21 12.83 -11.23
C THR A 22 1.58 13.47 -11.49
N SER A 23 1.98 13.51 -12.76
CA SER A 23 3.21 14.15 -13.25
C SER A 23 2.89 15.53 -13.86
N GLY A 24 3.91 16.37 -14.00
CA GLY A 24 3.77 17.74 -14.53
C GLY A 24 4.18 18.81 -13.52
N GLN A 25 4.26 20.06 -14.02
CA GLN A 25 4.63 21.25 -13.25
C GLN A 25 3.66 22.42 -13.50
N LYS A 26 2.46 22.15 -14.01
CA LYS A 26 1.44 23.20 -14.20
C LYS A 26 0.81 23.57 -12.87
N ASP A 27 0.18 24.74 -12.82
CA ASP A 27 -0.63 25.14 -11.66
C ASP A 27 -1.71 24.08 -11.37
N GLY A 28 -1.76 23.64 -10.12
CA GLY A 28 -2.66 22.60 -9.63
C GLY A 28 -2.13 21.15 -9.77
N ASP A 29 -1.01 20.90 -10.45
CA ASP A 29 -0.44 19.54 -10.52
C ASP A 29 0.13 19.09 -9.16
N GLU A 30 0.63 20.04 -8.35
CA GLU A 30 1.00 19.78 -6.95
C GLU A 30 -0.22 19.38 -6.11
N GLU A 31 -1.33 20.10 -6.22
CA GLU A 31 -2.56 19.79 -5.50
C GLU A 31 -3.10 18.41 -5.91
N ARG A 32 -3.09 18.09 -7.22
CA ARG A 32 -3.48 16.77 -7.73
C ARG A 32 -2.58 15.66 -7.17
N ARG A 33 -1.26 15.85 -7.17
CA ARG A 33 -0.31 14.89 -6.61
C ARG A 33 -0.54 14.68 -5.11
N ASN A 34 -0.83 15.75 -4.35
CA ASN A 34 -1.16 15.65 -2.93
C ASN A 34 -2.50 14.92 -2.72
N SER A 35 -3.50 15.19 -3.56
CA SER A 35 -4.77 14.48 -3.57
C SER A 35 -4.59 12.98 -3.86
N ASP A 36 -3.74 12.61 -4.82
CA ASP A 36 -3.40 11.22 -5.12
C ASP A 36 -2.84 10.52 -3.88
N VAL A 37 -1.89 11.15 -3.17
CA VAL A 37 -1.33 10.60 -1.92
C VAL A 37 -2.40 10.41 -0.85
N HIS A 38 -3.28 11.40 -0.65
CA HIS A 38 -4.38 11.29 0.31
C HIS A 38 -5.34 10.15 -0.02
N GLU A 39 -5.65 9.97 -1.30
CA GLU A 39 -6.49 8.86 -1.76
C GLU A 39 -5.81 7.51 -1.54
N ILE A 40 -4.53 7.39 -1.83
CA ILE A 40 -3.74 6.18 -1.62
C ILE A 40 -3.77 5.80 -0.14
N LEU A 41 -3.45 6.73 0.77
CA LEU A 41 -3.49 6.48 2.21
C LEU A 41 -4.88 6.08 2.70
N ARG A 42 -5.94 6.69 2.15
CA ARG A 42 -7.33 6.36 2.50
C ARG A 42 -7.71 4.95 2.04
N ARG A 43 -7.20 4.50 0.89
CA ARG A 43 -7.45 3.17 0.31
C ARG A 43 -6.57 2.08 0.91
N THR A 44 -5.35 2.41 1.32
CA THR A 44 -4.40 1.49 1.97
C THR A 44 -4.84 1.18 3.39
N ARG A 45 -5.85 0.31 3.50
CA ARG A 45 -6.39 -0.19 4.77
C ARG A 45 -6.37 -1.70 4.73
N PHE A 46 -5.57 -2.31 5.60
CA PHE A 46 -5.52 -3.74 5.77
C PHE A 46 -6.26 -4.10 7.05
N SER A 47 -7.34 -4.86 6.91
CA SER A 47 -7.97 -5.51 8.05
C SER A 47 -6.96 -6.48 8.67
N CYS A 48 -6.76 -6.37 9.99
CA CYS A 48 -5.97 -7.31 10.76
C CYS A 48 -6.74 -8.63 10.82
N ALA A 49 -6.76 -9.41 9.74
CA ALA A 49 -7.19 -10.79 9.79
C ALA A 49 -6.15 -11.52 10.64
N ILE A 50 -6.43 -11.66 11.94
CA ILE A 50 -5.88 -12.72 12.75
C ILE A 50 -6.46 -14.00 12.12
N ASP A 51 -5.80 -14.53 11.10
CA ASP A 51 -6.06 -15.89 10.65
C ASP A 51 -4.92 -16.75 11.18
N ASP A 52 -5.24 -17.46 12.26
CA ASP A 52 -4.35 -18.40 12.95
C ASP A 52 -4.08 -19.67 12.09
N ASN A 53 -4.44 -19.70 10.80
CA ASN A 53 -4.42 -20.92 9.98
C ASN A 53 -4.18 -20.71 8.47
N GLN A 54 -3.49 -19.65 8.03
CA GLN A 54 -3.12 -19.54 6.62
C GLN A 54 -1.69 -20.05 6.37
N PRO A 55 -1.48 -21.06 5.49
CA PRO A 55 -0.16 -21.60 5.24
C PRO A 55 0.75 -20.53 4.62
N GLN A 56 1.81 -20.16 5.35
CA GLN A 56 2.80 -19.14 4.97
C GLN A 56 3.98 -19.73 4.19
N THR A 57 3.72 -20.42 3.08
CA THR A 57 4.84 -20.82 2.20
C THR A 57 4.41 -20.81 0.75
N ILE A 58 5.16 -20.09 -0.08
CA ILE A 58 5.26 -20.36 -1.51
C ILE A 58 6.14 -21.61 -1.60
N PRO A 59 5.64 -22.78 -2.01
CA PRO A 59 6.47 -23.95 -2.15
C PRO A 59 7.51 -23.65 -3.24
N SER A 60 8.77 -23.62 -2.83
CA SER A 60 9.91 -23.62 -3.76
C SER A 60 10.62 -24.96 -3.59
N HIS A 61 10.16 -25.98 -4.30
CA HIS A 61 10.95 -27.08 -4.88
C HIS A 61 10.10 -27.91 -5.83
#